data_AF-A0A5M6CGK0-F1
#
_entry.id   AF-A0A5M6CGK0-F1
#
_cell.length_a   1.000
_cell.length_b   1.000
_cell.length_c   1.000
_cell.angle_alpha   90.00
_cell.angle_beta   90.00
_cell.angle_gamma   90.00
#
_symmetry.space_group_name_H-M   'P 1'
#
loop_
_entity.id
_entity.type
_entity.pdbx_description
1 polymer ?
#
loop_
_entity_poly.entity_id
_entity_poly.type
_entity_poly.pdbx_seq_one_letter_code
_entity_poly.pdbx_strand_id
1 'polypeptide(L)'
;MEKSYTQSSKSIDTGFLLNEQELRRIIEVINEQFEKTESNKNLKITYIIENANGQVIETTSLEYIINYENIGPSEIVTLTVEAIGDIPNEEIKLTFSNTSSEKSKELNSIRYKIKSENRDWALVSSSLFDDRINKIVKSNFVGLKVSHFISAPLFIFLSIILFASFSSLGHKNQNLLTLLNNLEKKIQQHQNVDVLSSIVKIEKVRMMEGDINNTLLGKLKYLVWFMIPSMMLFFFTDSIESVIAKYFPNKLFFWGDYIEKHNKMIKRRNLILGFVFVTVIIGIVINILSNFLWTKMAK
;
A
#
# COMPACT_ATOMS: atom_id res chain seq x y z
N MET A 1 -5.72 52.38 -8.79
CA MET A 1 -4.54 51.52 -9.04
C MET A 1 -4.78 50.21 -8.32
N GLU A 2 -4.91 49.10 -9.03
CA GLU A 2 -4.97 47.77 -8.40
C GLU A 2 -3.62 47.48 -7.74
N LYS A 3 -3.63 47.18 -6.44
CA LYS A 3 -2.42 46.76 -5.73
C LYS A 3 -2.07 45.35 -6.20
N SER A 4 -0.84 45.18 -6.70
CA SER A 4 -0.32 43.87 -7.09
C SER A 4 0.17 43.12 -5.86
N TYR A 5 -0.22 41.85 -5.72
CA TYR A 5 0.19 40.97 -4.63
C TYR A 5 1.01 39.80 -5.19
N THR A 6 2.05 39.43 -4.46
CA THR A 6 2.76 38.16 -4.71
C THR A 6 2.11 37.07 -3.87
N GLN A 7 1.79 35.94 -4.51
CA GLN A 7 1.30 34.74 -3.84
C GLN A 7 2.23 33.56 -4.12
N SER A 8 2.74 32.93 -3.06
CA SER A 8 3.36 31.60 -3.13
C SER A 8 2.39 30.57 -2.56
N SER A 9 2.14 29.50 -3.28
CA SER A 9 1.31 28.40 -2.78
C SER A 9 1.88 27.07 -3.20
N LYS A 10 1.88 26.11 -2.27
CA LYS A 10 2.35 24.75 -2.51
C LYS A 10 1.42 23.75 -1.84
N SER A 11 1.28 22.60 -2.50
CA SER A 11 0.53 21.46 -1.98
C SER A 11 1.40 20.22 -2.03
N ILE A 12 1.35 19.43 -0.97
CA ILE A 12 2.11 18.20 -0.81
C ILE A 12 1.11 17.10 -0.46
N ASP A 13 1.13 16.01 -1.21
CA ASP A 13 0.33 14.81 -0.93
C ASP A 13 1.24 13.67 -0.42
N THR A 14 1.79 13.87 0.77
CA THR A 14 2.62 12.87 1.45
C THR A 14 2.13 12.63 2.87
N GLY A 15 2.69 11.63 3.53
CA GLY A 15 2.44 11.44 4.96
C GLY A 15 3.05 12.58 5.77
N PHE A 16 2.50 12.87 6.94
CA PHE A 16 3.10 13.79 7.90
C PHE A 16 2.91 13.28 9.33
N LEU A 17 3.87 13.63 10.18
CA LEU A 17 3.76 13.50 11.62
C LEU A 17 3.94 14.89 12.22
N LEU A 18 2.83 15.56 12.53
CA LEU A 18 2.85 16.84 13.20
C LEU A 18 2.76 16.60 14.70
N ASN A 19 3.88 16.75 15.41
CA ASN A 19 3.88 16.72 16.88
C ASN A 19 3.80 18.14 17.44
N GLU A 20 3.63 18.24 18.76
CA GLU A 20 3.56 19.54 19.46
C GLU A 20 4.77 20.43 19.16
N GLN A 21 5.98 19.87 19.25
CA GLN A 21 7.23 20.63 19.09
C GLN A 21 7.36 21.22 17.68
N GLU A 22 7.01 20.45 16.64
CA GLU A 22 7.06 20.90 15.26
C GLU A 22 5.97 21.93 14.96
N LEU A 23 4.78 21.79 15.56
CA LEU A 23 3.76 22.83 15.49
C LEU A 23 4.28 24.14 16.13
N ARG A 24 4.86 24.09 17.33
CA ARG A 24 5.46 25.27 17.99
C ARG A 24 6.53 25.92 17.11
N ARG A 25 7.44 25.13 16.53
CA ARG A 25 8.48 25.62 15.60
C ARG A 25 7.91 26.29 14.35
N ILE A 26 6.80 25.78 13.82
CA ILE A 26 6.11 26.40 12.68
C ILE A 26 5.50 27.74 13.09
N ILE A 27 4.89 27.84 14.27
CA ILE A 27 4.35 29.10 14.79
C ILE A 27 5.47 30.11 15.10
N GLU A 28 6.61 29.65 15.63
CA GLU A 28 7.80 30.47 15.81
C GLU A 28 8.26 31.07 14.47
N VAL A 29 8.34 30.26 13.40
CA VAL A 29 8.68 30.77 12.06
C VAL A 29 7.66 31.79 11.56
N ILE A 30 6.36 31.58 11.79
CA ILE A 30 5.31 32.57 11.46
C ILE A 30 5.60 33.89 12.19
N ASN A 31 5.76 33.85 13.51
CA ASN A 31 6.04 35.04 14.32
C ASN A 31 7.31 35.75 13.85
N GLU A 32 8.42 35.03 13.67
CA GLU A 32 9.68 35.59 13.17
C GLU A 32 9.55 36.26 11.79
N GLN A 33 8.69 35.75 10.89
CA GLN A 33 8.47 36.40 9.60
C GLN A 33 7.65 37.68 9.71
N PHE A 34 6.65 37.72 10.59
CA PHE A 34 5.84 38.93 10.84
C PHE A 34 6.59 39.97 11.69
N GLU A 35 7.55 39.57 12.54
CA GLU A 35 8.43 40.50 13.25
C GLU A 35 9.34 41.30 12.32
N LYS A 36 9.68 40.74 11.15
CA LYS A 36 10.50 41.40 10.13
C LYS A 36 9.72 42.41 9.28
N THR A 37 8.39 42.43 9.40
CA THR A 37 7.53 43.38 8.69
C THR A 37 7.03 44.45 9.64
N GLU A 38 6.69 45.63 9.11
CA GLU A 38 6.10 46.71 9.90
C GLU A 38 4.72 46.31 10.49
N SER A 39 4.14 45.21 9.99
CA SER A 39 2.86 44.61 10.38
C SER A 39 2.85 43.94 11.76
N ASN A 40 3.99 43.85 12.45
CA ASN A 40 4.12 43.08 13.70
C ASN A 40 3.13 43.51 14.80
N LYS A 41 2.71 44.78 14.83
CA LYS A 41 1.96 45.35 15.96
C LYS A 41 0.62 44.66 16.25
N ASN A 42 -0.03 44.05 15.25
CA ASN A 42 -1.30 43.36 15.43
C ASN A 42 -1.37 42.03 14.64
N LEU A 43 -0.36 41.17 14.79
CA LEU A 43 -0.42 39.83 14.24
C LEU A 43 -1.59 39.05 14.89
N LYS A 44 -2.57 38.65 14.07
CA LYS A 44 -3.66 37.77 14.50
C LYS A 44 -3.43 36.37 13.95
N ILE A 45 -3.16 35.42 14.84
CA ILE A 45 -3.12 33.99 14.51
C ILE A 45 -4.44 33.36 14.93
N THR A 46 -5.13 32.76 13.96
CA THR A 46 -6.37 32.01 14.14
C THR A 46 -6.11 30.56 13.75
N TYR A 47 -6.63 29.66 14.56
CA TYR A 47 -6.52 28.22 14.37
C TYR A 47 -7.91 27.67 14.15
N ILE A 48 -8.08 26.93 13.07
CA ILE A 48 -9.35 26.33 12.66
C ILE A 48 -9.15 24.82 12.66
N ILE A 49 -9.85 24.14 13.55
CA ILE A 49 -9.83 22.68 13.70
C ILE A 49 -11.13 22.13 13.13
N GLU A 50 -11.03 21.17 12.21
CA GLU A 50 -12.16 20.36 11.75
C GLU A 50 -12.00 18.94 12.30
N ASN A 51 -12.99 18.48 13.06
CA ASN A 51 -12.99 17.18 13.69
C ASN A 51 -13.62 16.09 12.81
N ALA A 52 -13.39 14.83 13.16
CA ALA A 52 -14.01 13.68 12.52
C ALA A 52 -15.54 13.66 12.66
N ASN A 53 -16.13 14.32 13.65
CA ASN A 53 -17.58 14.49 13.73
C ASN A 53 -18.14 15.62 12.81
N GLY A 54 -17.27 16.39 12.15
CA GLY A 54 -17.63 17.54 11.30
C GLY A 54 -17.75 18.87 12.05
N GLN A 55 -17.48 18.89 13.37
CA GLN A 55 -17.43 20.11 14.15
C GLN A 55 -16.21 20.95 13.75
N VAL A 56 -16.43 22.26 13.57
CA VAL A 56 -15.38 23.25 13.33
C VAL A 56 -15.20 24.08 14.59
N ILE A 57 -13.95 24.19 15.06
CA ILE A 57 -13.58 24.96 16.25
C ILE A 57 -12.56 26.01 15.83
N GLU A 58 -12.84 27.27 16.15
CA GLU A 58 -11.94 28.39 15.91
C GLU A 58 -11.37 28.88 17.25
N THR A 59 -10.06 29.07 17.31
CA THR A 59 -9.37 29.57 18.51
C THR A 59 -8.18 30.45 18.12
N THR A 60 -7.73 31.33 19.00
CA THR A 60 -6.48 32.10 18.85
C THR A 60 -5.37 31.56 19.75
N SER A 61 -5.67 30.58 20.60
CA SER A 61 -4.72 30.04 21.56
C SER A 61 -4.08 28.76 21.05
N LEU A 62 -2.75 28.78 20.88
CA LEU A 62 -1.95 27.60 20.57
C LEU A 62 -2.10 26.53 21.67
N GLU A 63 -2.11 26.95 22.93
CA GLU A 63 -2.23 26.04 24.07
C GLU A 63 -3.58 25.31 24.09
N TYR A 64 -4.64 25.92 23.57
CA TYR A 64 -5.91 25.22 23.41
C TYR A 64 -5.78 24.02 22.49
N ILE A 65 -5.09 24.16 21.35
CA ILE A 65 -4.91 23.10 20.34
C ILE A 65 -4.05 21.97 20.89
N ILE A 66 -2.99 22.32 21.61
CA ILE A 66 -2.04 21.36 22.17
C ILE A 66 -2.72 20.52 23.26
N ASN A 67 -3.56 21.14 24.08
CA ASN A 67 -4.35 20.46 25.09
C ASN A 67 -5.68 19.89 24.56
N TYR A 68 -5.95 20.02 23.26
CA TYR A 68 -7.18 19.55 22.65
C TYR A 68 -7.19 18.01 22.58
N GLU A 69 -8.32 17.41 22.94
CA GLU A 69 -8.49 15.96 22.94
C GLU A 69 -8.59 15.42 21.51
N ASN A 70 -7.49 14.85 21.01
CA ASN A 70 -7.40 14.30 19.66
C ASN A 70 -7.73 12.79 19.62
N ILE A 71 -8.96 12.39 19.96
CA ILE A 71 -9.38 10.98 19.93
C ILE A 71 -10.86 10.81 19.58
N GLY A 72 -11.19 9.65 19.00
CA GLY A 72 -12.57 9.24 18.75
C GLY A 72 -13.31 10.22 17.82
N PRO A 73 -14.52 10.70 18.18
CA PRO A 73 -15.27 11.66 17.37
C PRO A 73 -14.60 13.05 17.30
N SER A 74 -13.73 13.36 18.26
CA SER A 74 -12.96 14.61 18.34
C SER A 74 -11.59 14.50 17.65
N GLU A 75 -11.31 13.39 16.95
CA GLU A 75 -10.07 13.24 16.18
C GLU A 75 -9.95 14.36 15.13
N ILE A 76 -8.82 15.06 15.12
CA ILE A 76 -8.55 16.18 14.22
C ILE A 76 -8.39 15.63 12.81
N VAL A 77 -9.26 16.07 11.90
CA VAL A 77 -9.17 15.78 10.47
C VAL A 77 -8.41 16.88 9.76
N THR A 78 -8.73 18.14 10.03
CA THR A 78 -8.08 19.30 9.42
C THR A 78 -7.61 20.26 10.50
N LEU A 79 -6.37 20.74 10.40
CA LEU A 79 -5.85 21.86 11.18
C LEU A 79 -5.39 22.94 10.22
N THR A 80 -6.04 24.10 10.27
CA THR A 80 -5.63 25.30 9.54
C THR A 80 -5.07 26.32 10.53
N VAL A 81 -3.88 26.83 10.23
CA VAL A 81 -3.26 27.98 10.90
C VAL A 81 -3.34 29.16 9.94
N GLU A 82 -4.06 30.21 10.32
CA GLU A 82 -4.18 31.45 9.57
C GLU A 82 -3.55 32.58 10.36
N ALA A 83 -2.48 33.16 9.83
CA ALA A 83 -1.80 34.31 10.40
C ALA A 83 -2.00 35.51 9.46
N ILE A 84 -2.66 36.55 9.98
CA ILE A 84 -3.02 37.75 9.24
C ILE A 84 -2.37 38.95 9.94
N GLY A 85 -1.58 39.72 9.19
CA GLY A 85 -0.99 40.97 9.65
C GLY A 85 -1.99 42.13 9.61
N ASP A 86 -1.68 43.21 10.34
CA ASP A 86 -2.54 44.40 10.42
C ASP A 86 -2.66 45.15 9.10
N ILE A 87 -1.57 45.10 8.32
CA ILE A 87 -1.60 45.53 6.93
C ILE A 87 -2.33 44.41 6.18
N PRO A 88 -3.50 44.67 5.53
CA PRO A 88 -4.46 43.66 5.02
C PRO A 88 -3.96 42.82 3.83
N ASN A 89 -2.65 42.66 3.73
CA ASN A 89 -1.92 42.26 2.56
C ASN A 89 -0.96 41.10 2.85
N GLU A 90 -0.59 40.86 4.11
CA GLU A 90 0.27 39.77 4.55
C GLU A 90 -0.57 38.68 5.21
N GLU A 91 -0.62 37.52 4.56
CA GLU A 91 -1.40 36.36 5.01
C GLU A 91 -0.55 35.10 4.85
N ILE A 92 -0.43 34.32 5.92
CA ILE A 92 0.12 32.96 5.90
C ILE A 92 -1.00 32.02 6.31
N LYS A 93 -1.41 31.14 5.39
CA LYS A 93 -2.38 30.08 5.64
C LYS A 93 -1.73 28.73 5.44
N LEU A 94 -1.64 27.94 6.49
CA LEU A 94 -1.09 26.58 6.49
C LEU A 94 -2.22 25.61 6.85
N THR A 95 -2.38 24.53 6.11
CA THR A 95 -3.44 23.54 6.27
C THR A 95 -2.84 22.14 6.28
N PHE A 96 -3.15 21.39 7.33
CA PHE A 96 -2.84 19.98 7.48
C PHE A 96 -4.12 19.18 7.44
N SER A 97 -4.20 18.19 6.56
CA SER A 97 -5.42 17.44 6.28
C SER A 97 -5.16 15.94 6.33
N ASN A 98 -5.89 15.25 7.20
CA ASN A 98 -5.92 13.81 7.27
C ASN A 98 -6.83 13.23 6.18
N THR A 99 -6.26 13.21 4.98
CA THR A 99 -6.78 12.61 3.74
C THR A 99 -7.25 11.14 3.87
N SER A 100 -6.88 10.43 4.93
CA SER A 100 -7.33 9.05 5.17
C SER A 100 -8.72 8.98 5.81
N SER A 101 -9.23 10.09 6.34
CA SER A 101 -10.60 10.18 6.82
C SER A 101 -11.55 10.26 5.62
N GLU A 102 -12.56 9.39 5.59
CA GLU A 102 -13.64 9.40 4.58
C GLU A 102 -14.34 10.78 4.47
N LYS A 103 -14.24 11.59 5.52
CA LYS A 103 -14.85 12.92 5.60
C LYS A 103 -13.98 14.03 5.02
N SER A 104 -12.69 13.79 4.83
CA SER A 104 -11.80 14.81 4.25
C SER A 104 -12.15 15.00 2.78
N LYS A 105 -12.51 16.23 2.40
CA LYS A 105 -12.74 16.60 1.00
C LYS A 105 -11.45 16.94 0.25
N GLU A 106 -10.37 17.18 1.01
CA GLU A 106 -9.11 17.60 0.45
C GLU A 106 -8.31 16.41 -0.07
N LEU A 107 -7.72 16.56 -1.26
CA LEU A 107 -6.84 15.56 -1.85
C LEU A 107 -5.41 15.63 -1.31
N ASN A 108 -4.99 16.81 -0.85
CA ASN A 108 -3.61 17.09 -0.42
C ASN A 108 -3.54 17.08 1.11
N SER A 109 -2.48 16.51 1.66
CA SER A 109 -2.29 16.40 3.10
C SER A 109 -1.70 17.65 3.75
N ILE A 110 -0.87 18.39 3.01
CA ILE A 110 -0.32 19.66 3.46
C ILE A 110 -0.52 20.69 2.35
N ARG A 111 -1.07 21.85 2.69
CA ARG A 111 -1.15 23.00 1.80
C ARG A 111 -0.70 24.23 2.56
N TYR A 112 0.11 25.07 1.92
CA TYR A 112 0.32 26.41 2.44
C TYR A 112 0.18 27.46 1.35
N LYS A 113 -0.26 28.63 1.75
CA LYS A 113 -0.44 29.82 0.93
C LYS A 113 0.12 31.01 1.68
N ILE A 114 1.02 31.73 1.04
CA ILE A 114 1.67 32.94 1.55
C ILE A 114 1.34 34.05 0.57
N LYS A 115 0.73 35.12 1.06
CA LYS A 115 0.37 36.30 0.27
C LYS A 115 1.05 37.52 0.92
N SER A 116 1.69 38.36 0.11
CA SER A 116 2.29 39.63 0.54
C SER A 116 2.39 40.61 -0.63
N GLU A 117 2.44 41.91 -0.34
CA GLU A 117 2.87 42.92 -1.31
C GLU A 117 4.37 42.81 -1.60
N ASN A 118 5.17 42.36 -0.63
CA ASN A 118 6.62 42.19 -0.79
C ASN A 118 6.95 40.79 -1.34
N ARG A 119 7.41 40.76 -2.60
CA ARG A 119 7.80 39.53 -3.29
C ARG A 119 8.88 38.74 -2.54
N ASP A 120 9.90 39.43 -2.06
CA ASP A 120 11.06 38.77 -1.45
C ASP A 120 10.69 38.17 -0.10
N TRP A 121 9.86 38.86 0.68
CA TRP A 121 9.30 38.31 1.91
C TRP A 121 8.49 37.03 1.66
N ALA A 122 7.63 37.02 0.63
CA ALA A 122 6.82 35.85 0.30
C ALA A 122 7.69 34.64 -0.13
N LEU A 123 8.75 34.89 -0.89
CA LEU A 123 9.68 33.85 -1.34
C LEU A 123 10.54 33.29 -0.20
N VAL A 124 11.08 34.16 0.65
CA VAL A 124 11.88 33.75 1.82
C VAL A 124 11.01 32.96 2.80
N SER A 125 9.80 33.46 3.09
CA SER A 125 8.84 32.75 3.94
C SER A 125 8.53 31.37 3.36
N SER A 126 8.24 31.28 2.05
CA SER A 126 7.98 30.02 1.37
C SER A 126 9.14 29.02 1.52
N SER A 127 10.38 29.46 1.38
CA SER A 127 11.55 28.59 1.57
C SER A 127 11.68 28.08 3.00
N LEU A 128 11.41 28.92 4.00
CA LEU A 128 11.47 28.54 5.41
C LEU A 128 10.37 27.52 5.76
N PHE A 129 9.15 27.70 5.24
CA PHE A 129 8.09 26.70 5.40
C PHE A 129 8.43 25.40 4.69
N ASP A 130 9.02 25.45 3.49
CA ASP A 130 9.46 24.25 2.80
C ASP A 130 10.46 23.44 3.64
N ASP A 131 11.44 24.10 4.25
CA ASP A 131 12.41 23.44 5.12
C ASP A 131 11.76 22.83 6.37
N ARG A 132 10.79 23.52 6.99
CA ARG A 132 10.07 23.00 8.16
C ARG A 132 9.13 21.86 7.80
N ILE A 133 8.38 22.00 6.70
CA ILE A 133 7.44 20.99 6.23
C ILE A 133 8.19 19.71 5.83
N ASN A 134 9.34 19.82 5.16
CA ASN A 134 10.15 18.66 4.80
C ASN A 134 10.63 17.84 6.01
N LYS A 135 10.71 18.43 7.22
CA LYS A 135 11.07 17.71 8.45
C LYS A 135 9.91 16.90 9.05
N ILE A 136 8.67 17.35 8.86
CA ILE A 136 7.46 16.64 9.31
C ILE A 136 6.92 15.67 8.26
N VAL A 137 7.25 15.89 6.98
CA VAL A 137 6.90 14.99 5.89
C VAL A 137 7.55 13.64 6.13
N LYS A 138 6.71 12.61 6.19
CA LYS A 138 7.14 11.23 6.18
C LYS A 138 6.98 10.69 4.78
N SER A 139 8.11 10.26 4.19
CA SER A 139 8.07 9.46 2.98
C SER A 139 7.35 8.15 3.31
N ASN A 140 6.15 7.99 2.79
CA ASN A 140 5.41 6.75 2.93
C ASN A 140 6.00 5.73 1.96
N PHE A 141 7.07 5.05 2.36
CA PHE A 141 7.57 3.90 1.61
C PHE A 141 6.52 2.77 1.50
N VAL A 142 5.47 2.82 2.32
CA VAL A 142 4.37 1.86 2.37
C VAL A 142 3.31 2.10 1.27
N GLY A 143 3.47 3.14 0.45
CA GLY A 143 2.53 3.53 -0.61
C GLY A 143 2.63 2.72 -1.90
N LEU A 144 2.97 1.42 -1.86
CA LEU A 144 2.66 0.52 -2.97
C LEU A 144 1.15 0.31 -2.96
N LYS A 145 0.39 1.31 -3.43
CA LYS A 145 -0.96 1.10 -3.93
C LYS A 145 -0.81 0.21 -5.16
N VAL A 146 -0.70 -1.09 -4.94
CA VAL A 146 -0.84 -2.07 -6.00
C VAL A 146 -2.32 -2.00 -6.35
N SER A 147 -2.66 -1.10 -7.28
CA SER A 147 -4.00 -0.98 -7.81
C SER A 147 -4.53 -2.39 -8.08
N HIS A 148 -5.71 -2.74 -7.52
CA HIS A 148 -6.37 -4.02 -7.78
C HIS A 148 -6.50 -4.29 -9.29
N PHE A 149 -6.52 -3.22 -10.09
CA PHE A 149 -6.54 -3.26 -11.54
C PHE A 149 -5.25 -3.84 -12.17
N ILE A 150 -4.11 -3.72 -11.49
CA ILE A 150 -2.81 -4.24 -11.94
C ILE A 150 -2.56 -5.65 -11.38
N SER A 151 -2.93 -5.92 -10.13
CA SER A 151 -2.70 -7.24 -9.52
C SER A 151 -3.60 -8.33 -10.08
N ALA A 152 -4.89 -8.04 -10.32
CA ALA A 152 -5.84 -9.02 -10.83
C ALA A 152 -5.43 -9.68 -12.17
N PRO A 153 -5.07 -8.94 -13.25
CA PRO A 153 -4.66 -9.56 -14.50
C PRO A 153 -3.35 -10.35 -14.36
N LEU A 154 -2.45 -9.93 -13.47
CA LEU A 154 -1.20 -10.65 -13.22
C LEU A 154 -1.47 -12.00 -12.53
N PHE A 155 -2.38 -12.06 -11.56
CA PHE A 155 -2.82 -13.32 -10.95
C PHE A 155 -3.55 -14.23 -11.94
N ILE A 156 -4.40 -13.68 -12.80
CA ILE A 156 -5.08 -14.44 -13.86
C ILE A 156 -4.04 -15.01 -14.82
N PHE A 157 -3.09 -14.20 -15.27
CA PHE A 157 -2.01 -14.62 -16.16
C PHE A 157 -1.13 -15.71 -15.54
N LEU A 158 -0.73 -15.54 -14.27
CA LEU A 158 0.03 -16.55 -13.53
C LEU A 158 -0.76 -17.87 -13.41
N SER A 159 -2.07 -17.79 -13.17
CA SER A 159 -2.96 -18.95 -13.09
C SER A 159 -3.06 -19.66 -14.45
N ILE A 160 -3.12 -18.93 -15.56
CA ILE A 160 -3.11 -19.48 -16.93
C ILE A 160 -1.78 -20.16 -17.23
N ILE A 161 -0.64 -19.56 -16.87
CA ILE A 161 0.68 -20.16 -17.05
C ILE A 161 0.77 -21.47 -16.27
N LEU A 162 0.41 -21.46 -14.99
CA LEU A 162 0.43 -22.66 -14.14
C LEU A 162 -0.50 -23.75 -14.70
N PHE A 163 -1.69 -23.38 -15.16
CA PHE A 163 -2.62 -24.30 -15.82
C PHE A 163 -2.02 -24.89 -17.11
N ALA A 164 -1.40 -24.06 -17.95
CA ALA A 164 -0.76 -24.49 -19.19
C ALA A 164 0.42 -25.44 -18.91
N SER A 165 1.26 -25.14 -17.92
CA SER A 165 2.36 -26.01 -17.48
C SER A 165 1.86 -27.35 -16.96
N PHE A 166 0.73 -27.40 -16.25
CA PHE A 166 0.15 -28.68 -15.83
C PHE A 166 -0.51 -29.45 -16.98
N SER A 167 -1.10 -28.73 -17.94
CA SER A 167 -1.67 -29.36 -19.13
C SER A 167 -0.60 -30.01 -20.01
N SER A 168 0.61 -29.43 -20.06
CA SER A 168 1.73 -30.01 -20.81
C SER A 168 2.32 -31.25 -20.12
N LEU A 169 2.27 -31.34 -18.77
CA LEU A 169 2.58 -32.57 -18.03
C LEU A 169 1.60 -33.72 -18.32
N GLY A 170 0.46 -33.45 -18.95
CA GLY A 170 -0.44 -34.44 -19.54
C GLY A 170 0.12 -35.17 -20.75
N HIS A 171 1.44 -35.38 -20.85
CA HIS A 171 2.14 -36.16 -21.87
C HIS A 171 1.85 -37.68 -21.76
N LYS A 172 0.59 -38.07 -21.57
CA LYS A 172 0.15 -39.48 -21.65
C LYS A 172 0.39 -40.08 -23.04
N ASN A 173 0.50 -39.25 -24.08
CA ASN A 173 0.70 -39.73 -25.45
C ASN A 173 2.13 -40.24 -25.76
N GLN A 174 3.12 -40.04 -24.88
CA GLN A 174 4.47 -40.56 -25.13
C GLN A 174 4.52 -42.09 -25.07
N ASN A 175 3.74 -42.73 -24.21
CA ASN A 175 3.72 -44.19 -24.12
C ASN A 175 3.07 -44.84 -25.36
N LEU A 176 2.01 -44.23 -25.88
CA LEU A 176 1.35 -44.67 -27.11
C LEU A 176 2.24 -44.39 -28.33
N LEU A 177 2.84 -43.20 -28.44
CA LEU A 177 3.81 -42.87 -29.49
C LEU A 177 5.05 -43.78 -29.47
N THR A 178 5.61 -44.05 -28.30
CA THR A 178 6.75 -44.98 -28.18
C THR A 178 6.36 -46.41 -28.52
N LEU A 179 5.15 -46.87 -28.15
CA LEU A 179 4.62 -48.17 -28.59
C LEU A 179 4.45 -48.22 -30.11
N LEU A 180 3.86 -47.19 -30.73
CA LEU A 180 3.67 -47.11 -32.18
C LEU A 180 5.01 -47.07 -32.92
N ASN A 181 5.95 -46.21 -32.50
CA ASN A 181 7.28 -46.12 -33.10
C ASN A 181 8.07 -47.44 -32.96
N ASN A 182 7.93 -48.13 -31.82
CA ASN A 182 8.56 -49.44 -31.63
C ASN A 182 7.93 -50.51 -32.53
N LEU A 183 6.62 -50.49 -32.74
CA LEU A 183 5.93 -51.39 -33.66
C LEU A 183 6.33 -51.11 -35.11
N GLU A 184 6.35 -49.84 -35.52
CA GLU A 184 6.78 -49.41 -36.85
C GLU A 184 8.21 -49.85 -37.15
N LYS A 185 9.12 -49.65 -36.19
CA LYS A 185 10.52 -50.09 -36.33
C LYS A 185 10.65 -51.60 -36.50
N LYS A 186 9.86 -52.39 -35.75
CA LYS A 186 9.86 -53.87 -35.89
C LYS A 186 9.33 -54.33 -37.25
N ILE A 187 8.31 -53.65 -37.76
CA ILE A 187 7.75 -53.92 -39.11
C ILE A 187 8.79 -53.60 -40.18
N GLN A 188 9.45 -52.44 -40.12
CA GLN A 188 10.52 -52.06 -41.07
C GLN A 188 11.68 -53.06 -41.06
N GLN A 189 12.01 -53.62 -39.88
CA GLN A 189 13.04 -54.63 -39.72
C GLN A 189 12.60 -56.05 -40.13
N HIS A 190 11.39 -56.22 -40.69
CA HIS A 190 10.82 -57.51 -41.09
C HIS A 190 10.80 -58.55 -39.96
N GLN A 191 10.73 -58.10 -38.70
CA GLN A 191 10.54 -59.01 -37.57
C GLN A 191 9.11 -59.57 -37.61
N ASN A 192 8.94 -60.83 -37.20
CA ASN A 192 7.62 -61.43 -37.08
C ASN A 192 6.86 -60.76 -35.92
N VAL A 193 6.06 -59.75 -36.23
CA VAL A 193 5.22 -59.03 -35.27
C VAL A 193 3.86 -59.69 -35.25
N ASP A 194 3.45 -60.20 -34.08
CA ASP A 194 2.06 -60.62 -33.87
C ASP A 194 1.16 -59.38 -33.85
N VAL A 195 0.50 -59.17 -34.99
CA VAL A 195 -0.37 -58.02 -35.24
C VAL A 195 -1.53 -58.00 -34.25
N LEU A 196 -2.06 -59.18 -33.88
CA LEU A 196 -3.24 -59.27 -33.02
C LEU A 196 -2.91 -58.83 -31.59
N SER A 197 -1.81 -59.31 -31.01
CA SER A 197 -1.39 -58.87 -29.66
C SER A 197 -0.99 -57.40 -29.62
N SER A 198 -0.43 -56.87 -30.71
CA SER A 198 -0.06 -55.47 -30.84
C SER A 198 -1.30 -54.56 -30.85
N ILE A 199 -2.35 -54.94 -31.60
CA ILE A 199 -3.64 -54.23 -31.62
C ILE A 199 -4.30 -54.27 -30.24
N VAL A 200 -4.36 -55.45 -29.59
CA VAL A 200 -4.94 -55.58 -28.25
C VAL A 200 -4.18 -54.71 -27.23
N LYS A 201 -2.85 -54.61 -27.36
CA LYS A 201 -2.03 -53.78 -26.47
C LYS A 201 -2.28 -52.28 -26.69
N ILE A 202 -2.43 -51.84 -27.94
CA ILE A 202 -2.80 -50.46 -28.29
C ILE A 202 -4.18 -50.13 -27.70
N GLU A 203 -5.16 -51.00 -27.88
CA GLU A 203 -6.52 -50.76 -27.40
C GLU A 203 -6.58 -50.75 -25.86
N LYS A 204 -5.82 -51.61 -25.19
CA LYS A 204 -5.70 -51.60 -23.73
C LYS A 204 -5.09 -50.29 -23.20
N VAL A 205 -4.05 -49.78 -23.86
CA VAL A 205 -3.46 -48.46 -23.51
C VAL A 205 -4.46 -47.34 -23.78
N ARG A 206 -5.18 -47.38 -24.90
CA ARG A 206 -6.22 -46.42 -25.26
C ARG A 206 -7.39 -46.40 -24.28
N MET A 207 -7.87 -47.57 -23.84
CA MET A 207 -8.92 -47.71 -22.83
C MET A 207 -8.46 -47.20 -21.45
N MET A 208 -7.22 -47.50 -21.06
CA MET A 208 -6.62 -46.97 -19.82
C MET A 208 -6.42 -45.44 -19.85
N GLU A 209 -6.22 -44.86 -21.04
CA GLU A 209 -6.10 -43.40 -21.22
C GLU A 209 -7.46 -42.68 -21.35
N GLY A 210 -8.47 -43.35 -21.93
CA GLY A 210 -9.76 -42.77 -22.27
C GLY A 210 -10.68 -42.46 -21.09
N ASP A 211 -10.63 -43.25 -20.01
CA ASP A 211 -11.73 -43.28 -19.03
C ASP A 211 -11.68 -42.19 -17.94
N ILE A 212 -10.51 -41.66 -17.59
CA ILE A 212 -10.38 -40.81 -16.38
C ILE A 212 -9.84 -39.39 -16.68
N ASN A 213 -9.06 -39.21 -17.75
CA ASN A 213 -8.35 -37.94 -18.00
C ASN A 213 -8.93 -37.10 -19.16
N ASN A 214 -9.73 -37.69 -20.04
CA ASN A 214 -10.29 -36.99 -21.21
C ASN A 214 -11.73 -36.52 -21.01
N THR A 215 -12.40 -36.94 -19.94
CA THR A 215 -13.71 -36.37 -19.58
C THR A 215 -13.52 -34.92 -19.16
N LEU A 216 -14.40 -34.03 -19.63
CA LEU A 216 -14.36 -32.60 -19.33
C LEU A 216 -14.28 -32.32 -17.81
N LEU A 217 -14.90 -33.18 -16.99
CA LEU A 217 -14.78 -33.16 -15.53
C LEU A 217 -13.36 -33.40 -15.00
N GLY A 218 -12.57 -34.28 -15.63
CA GLY A 218 -11.18 -34.55 -15.22
C GLY A 218 -10.29 -33.31 -15.38
N LYS A 219 -10.46 -32.57 -16.48
CA LYS A 219 -9.77 -31.28 -16.70
C LYS A 219 -10.25 -30.19 -15.74
N LEU A 220 -11.55 -30.17 -15.43
CA LEU A 220 -12.14 -29.22 -14.48
C LEU A 220 -11.56 -29.39 -13.07
N LYS A 221 -11.24 -30.61 -12.65
CA LYS A 221 -10.64 -30.88 -11.33
C LYS A 221 -9.31 -30.14 -11.14
N TYR A 222 -8.43 -30.17 -12.14
CA TYR A 222 -7.15 -29.45 -12.09
C TYR A 222 -7.36 -27.94 -12.07
N LEU A 223 -8.31 -27.43 -12.87
CA LEU A 223 -8.66 -26.01 -12.88
C LEU A 223 -9.13 -25.56 -11.49
N VAL A 224 -10.02 -26.31 -10.84
CA VAL A 224 -10.50 -26.02 -9.48
C VAL A 224 -9.35 -26.03 -8.48
N TRP A 225 -8.43 -26.99 -8.59
CA TRP A 225 -7.26 -27.09 -7.71
C TRP A 225 -6.31 -25.89 -7.80
N PHE A 226 -6.27 -25.21 -8.95
CA PHE A 226 -5.51 -23.96 -9.14
C PHE A 226 -6.29 -22.70 -8.76
N MET A 227 -7.58 -22.68 -9.05
CA MET A 227 -8.46 -21.56 -8.72
C MET A 227 -8.50 -21.30 -7.22
N ILE A 228 -8.56 -22.37 -6.39
CA ILE A 228 -8.67 -22.22 -4.93
C ILE A 228 -7.45 -21.48 -4.33
N PRO A 229 -6.19 -21.90 -4.54
CA PRO A 229 -5.02 -21.17 -4.05
C PRO A 229 -4.89 -19.77 -4.64
N SER A 230 -5.27 -19.58 -5.90
CA SER A 230 -5.23 -18.28 -6.57
C SER A 230 -6.22 -17.30 -5.91
N MET A 231 -7.46 -17.74 -5.66
CA MET A 231 -8.44 -16.95 -4.91
C MET A 231 -7.98 -16.69 -3.47
N MET A 232 -7.40 -17.68 -2.78
CA MET A 232 -6.84 -17.48 -1.43
C MET A 232 -5.73 -16.42 -1.42
N LEU A 233 -4.81 -16.46 -2.39
CA LEU A 233 -3.77 -15.43 -2.53
C LEU A 233 -4.36 -14.05 -2.81
N PHE A 234 -5.38 -13.98 -3.66
CA PHE A 234 -6.09 -12.72 -3.94
C PHE A 234 -6.70 -12.12 -2.66
N PHE A 235 -7.49 -12.89 -1.91
CA PHE A 235 -8.07 -12.43 -0.64
C PHE A 235 -7.00 -12.11 0.41
N PHE A 236 -5.89 -12.85 0.40
CA PHE A 236 -4.76 -12.60 1.29
C PHE A 236 -4.09 -11.25 0.98
N THR A 237 -3.89 -10.92 -0.30
CA THR A 237 -3.32 -9.61 -0.68
C THR A 237 -4.22 -8.44 -0.29
N ASP A 238 -5.53 -8.58 -0.48
CA ASP A 238 -6.51 -7.56 -0.08
C ASP A 238 -6.56 -7.39 1.45
N SER A 239 -6.51 -8.52 2.18
CA SER A 239 -6.41 -8.52 3.65
C SER A 239 -5.13 -7.85 4.13
N ILE A 240 -3.99 -8.09 3.47
CA ILE A 240 -2.72 -7.43 3.78
C ILE A 240 -2.84 -5.93 3.57
N GLU A 241 -3.40 -5.49 2.44
CA GLU A 241 -3.56 -4.05 2.16
C GLU A 241 -4.42 -3.37 3.23
N SER A 242 -5.55 -4.00 3.61
CA SER A 242 -6.42 -3.51 4.69
C SER A 242 -5.69 -3.41 6.04
N VAL A 243 -4.90 -4.43 6.39
CA VAL A 243 -4.07 -4.44 7.60
C VAL A 243 -3.01 -3.34 7.53
N ILE A 244 -2.32 -3.19 6.40
CA ILE A 244 -1.32 -2.15 6.21
C ILE A 244 -1.95 -0.76 6.35
N ALA A 245 -3.05 -0.49 5.68
CA ALA A 245 -3.75 0.80 5.77
C ALA A 245 -4.16 1.12 7.22
N LYS A 246 -4.59 0.10 7.99
CA LYS A 246 -5.01 0.26 9.38
C LYS A 246 -3.86 0.49 10.36
N TYR A 247 -2.72 -0.18 10.17
CA TYR A 247 -1.59 -0.12 11.12
C TYR A 247 -0.46 0.83 10.70
N PHE A 248 -0.54 1.41 9.50
CA PHE A 248 0.40 2.41 9.00
C PHE A 248 -0.37 3.68 8.61
N PRO A 249 -1.04 4.35 9.57
CA PRO A 249 -1.63 5.65 9.31
C PRO A 249 -0.50 6.64 9.00
N ASN A 250 -0.60 7.28 7.85
CA ASN A 250 0.48 8.09 7.29
C ASN A 250 0.33 9.58 7.58
N LYS A 251 -0.84 10.02 8.06
CA LYS A 251 -1.20 11.44 8.24
C LYS A 251 -1.68 11.59 9.68
N LEU A 252 -0.81 12.10 10.56
CA LEU A 252 -0.98 11.98 12.00
C LEU A 252 -0.71 13.30 12.72
N PHE A 253 -1.69 13.71 13.52
CA PHE A 253 -1.55 14.72 14.57
C PHE A 253 -1.13 14.01 15.87
N PHE A 254 0.08 14.28 16.35
CA PHE A 254 0.76 13.48 17.37
C PHE A 254 0.98 14.28 18.66
N TRP A 255 -0.11 14.46 19.42
CA TRP A 255 -0.10 15.03 20.77
C TRP A 255 -1.28 14.48 21.59
N GLY A 256 -1.28 14.78 22.89
CA GLY A 256 -2.29 14.31 23.84
C GLY A 256 -2.41 12.78 23.92
N ASP A 257 -3.62 12.28 24.15
CA ASP A 257 -3.93 10.85 24.30
C ASP A 257 -3.67 10.03 23.01
N TYR A 258 -3.58 10.70 21.86
CA TYR A 258 -3.25 10.05 20.60
C TYR A 258 -1.84 9.43 20.63
N ILE A 259 -0.92 9.98 21.42
CA ILE A 259 0.44 9.44 21.58
C ILE A 259 0.37 7.98 22.05
N GLU A 260 -0.47 7.70 23.05
CA GLU A 260 -0.61 6.35 23.60
C GLU A 260 -1.27 5.40 22.59
N LYS A 261 -2.32 5.85 21.90
CA LYS A 261 -2.98 5.10 20.82
C LYS A 261 -1.98 4.72 19.73
N HIS A 262 -1.18 5.67 19.27
CA HIS A 262 -0.17 5.44 18.24
C HIS A 262 0.96 4.51 18.71
N ASN A 263 1.43 4.65 19.96
CA ASN A 263 2.40 3.73 20.53
C ASN A 263 1.86 2.29 20.62
N LYS A 264 0.58 2.11 20.99
CA LYS A 264 -0.10 0.80 20.93
C LYS A 264 -0.16 0.26 19.50
N MET A 265 -0.44 1.11 18.51
CA MET A 265 -0.43 0.72 17.09
C MET A 265 0.97 0.27 16.62
N ILE A 266 2.03 1.01 16.96
CA ILE A 266 3.42 0.62 16.65
C ILE A 266 3.77 -0.74 17.28
N LYS A 267 3.42 -0.96 18.55
CA LYS A 267 3.67 -2.25 19.22
C LYS A 267 2.98 -3.40 18.49
N ARG A 268 1.69 -3.23 18.14
CA ARG A 268 0.93 -4.23 17.36
C ARG A 268 1.54 -4.47 15.98
N ARG A 269 1.93 -3.41 15.28
CA ARG A 269 2.61 -3.51 13.98
C ARG A 269 3.89 -4.33 14.09
N ASN A 270 4.75 -4.02 15.05
CA ASN A 270 6.02 -4.73 15.23
C ASN A 270 5.79 -6.20 15.60
N LEU A 271 4.74 -6.50 16.38
CA LEU A 271 4.34 -7.87 16.68
C LEU A 271 3.89 -8.61 15.41
N ILE A 272 3.02 -8.00 14.59
CA ILE A 272 2.55 -8.60 13.33
C ILE A 272 3.72 -8.84 12.38
N LEU A 273 4.59 -7.84 12.18
CA LEU A 273 5.78 -7.98 11.33
C LEU A 273 6.73 -9.06 11.86
N GLY A 274 6.95 -9.11 13.17
CA GLY A 274 7.75 -10.14 13.83
C GLY A 274 7.16 -11.53 13.63
N PHE A 275 5.85 -11.68 13.78
CA PHE A 275 5.14 -12.94 13.53
C PHE A 275 5.30 -13.39 12.08
N VAL A 276 5.02 -12.52 11.11
CA VAL A 276 5.17 -12.81 9.67
C VAL A 276 6.61 -13.26 9.36
N PHE A 277 7.60 -12.52 9.85
CA PHE A 277 9.01 -12.83 9.63
C PHE A 277 9.41 -14.18 10.22
N VAL A 278 9.00 -14.47 11.46
CA VAL A 278 9.26 -15.75 12.14
C VAL A 278 8.59 -16.90 11.39
N THR A 279 7.33 -16.75 10.95
CA THR A 279 6.63 -17.78 10.17
C THR A 279 7.33 -18.08 8.85
N VAL A 280 7.81 -17.06 8.13
CA VAL A 280 8.57 -17.25 6.89
C VAL A 280 9.87 -18.00 7.13
N ILE A 281 10.64 -17.61 8.16
CA ILE A 281 11.89 -18.30 8.53
C ILE A 281 11.62 -19.76 8.87
N ILE A 282 10.62 -20.05 9.70
CA ILE A 282 10.25 -21.42 10.09
C ILE A 282 9.87 -22.23 8.83
N GLY A 283 9.09 -21.65 7.92
CA GLY A 283 8.74 -22.31 6.65
C GLY A 283 9.96 -22.69 5.81
N ILE A 284 10.92 -21.78 5.69
CA ILE A 284 12.19 -22.03 4.98
C ILE A 284 12.99 -23.14 5.66
N VAL A 285 13.14 -23.08 6.99
CA VAL A 285 13.88 -24.07 7.78
C VAL A 285 13.25 -25.46 7.65
N ILE A 286 11.92 -25.57 7.75
CA ILE A 286 11.19 -26.85 7.57
C ILE A 286 11.40 -27.41 6.16
N ASN A 287 11.36 -26.56 5.14
CA ASN A 287 11.59 -27.00 3.76
C ASN A 287 13.02 -27.55 3.55
N ILE A 288 14.03 -26.86 4.09
CA ILE A 288 15.43 -27.31 4.04
C ILE A 288 15.59 -28.64 4.79
N LEU A 289 15.03 -28.76 6.00
CA LEU A 289 15.10 -29.99 6.80
C LEU A 289 14.37 -31.15 6.11
N SER A 290 13.20 -30.90 5.51
CA SER A 290 12.46 -31.91 4.76
C SER A 290 13.29 -32.44 3.59
N ASN A 291 13.85 -31.56 2.76
CA ASN A 291 14.69 -31.95 1.64
C ASN A 291 15.95 -32.72 2.10
N PHE A 292 16.55 -32.32 3.21
CA PHE A 292 17.69 -33.03 3.79
C PHE A 292 17.32 -34.44 4.26
N LEU A 293 16.17 -34.61 4.94
CA LEU A 293 15.70 -35.91 5.40
C LEU A 293 15.36 -36.84 4.22
N TRP A 294 14.67 -36.31 3.20
CA TRP A 294 14.32 -37.07 1.99
C TRP A 294 15.56 -37.57 1.24
N THR A 295 16.58 -36.72 1.06
CA THR A 295 17.82 -37.12 0.38
C THR A 295 18.61 -38.16 1.15
N LYS A 296 18.52 -38.17 2.49
CA LYS A 296 19.16 -39.18 3.34
C LYS A 296 18.42 -40.52 3.32
N MET A 297 17.09 -40.53 3.26
CA MET A 297 16.31 -41.79 3.17
C MET A 297 16.39 -42.44 1.79
N ALA A 298 16.67 -41.68 0.75
CA ALA A 298 16.79 -42.19 -0.62
C ALA A 298 18.16 -42.86 -0.91
N LYS A 299 19.12 -42.78 0.01
CA LYS A 299 20.42 -43.45 -0.05
C LYS A 299 20.41 -44.70 0.82
#